data_AF-A0A665WV31-F1
#
_entry.id   AF-A0A665WV31-F1
#
_cell.length_a   1.000
_cell.length_b   1.000
_cell.length_c   1.000
_cell.angle_alpha   90.00
_cell.angle_beta   90.00
_cell.angle_gamma   90.00
#
_symmetry.space_group_name_H-M   'P 1'
#
loop_
_entity.id
_entity.type
_entity.pdbx_description
1 polymer ?
#
loop_
_entity_poly.entity_id
_entity_poly.type
_entity_poly.pdbx_seq_one_letter_code
_entity_poly.pdbx_strand_id
1 'polypeptide(L)'
;MSKNDCYVDDGESYRGNVSETDEGDECLYWNSHFILINNGIQIPKSSSFMQMFFHIVYDRNPDGDVMPWCFFRRGRKLLWDHCDVTEAAILQVWEV
;
A
#
# COMPACT_ATOMS: atom_id res chain seq x y z
N MET A 1 13.04 6.27 -5.76
CA MET A 1 12.06 5.41 -6.47
C MET A 1 12.60 4.95 -7.82
N SER A 2 12.25 3.73 -8.24
CA SER A 2 12.45 3.27 -9.63
C SER A 2 11.50 4.03 -10.54
N LYS A 3 11.95 4.44 -11.74
CA LYS A 3 11.16 5.22 -12.72
C LYS A 3 9.87 4.52 -13.19
N ASN A 4 9.70 3.23 -12.87
CA ASN A 4 8.55 2.42 -13.24
C ASN A 4 7.66 2.04 -12.04
N ASP A 5 7.92 2.59 -10.85
CA ASP A 5 7.16 2.30 -9.65
C ASP A 5 6.01 3.31 -9.50
N CYS A 6 4.94 3.07 -10.27
CA CYS A 6 3.77 3.94 -10.36
C CYS A 6 2.49 3.10 -10.35
N TYR A 7 1.39 3.65 -9.84
CA TYR A 7 0.09 2.98 -9.82
C TYR A 7 -0.84 3.50 -10.92
N VAL A 8 -1.82 2.70 -11.35
CA VAL A 8 -2.83 3.08 -12.35
C VAL A 8 -4.20 3.00 -11.70
N ASP A 9 -5.11 3.90 -12.11
CA ASP A 9 -6.45 4.04 -11.54
C ASP A 9 -6.36 4.25 -10.01
N ASP A 10 -6.94 3.35 -9.22
CA ASP A 10 -6.89 3.38 -7.75
C ASP A 10 -5.66 2.65 -7.15
N GLY A 11 -4.88 1.95 -7.98
CA GLY A 11 -3.73 1.18 -7.52
C GLY A 11 -4.05 -0.15 -6.83
N GLU A 12 -5.27 -0.70 -6.95
CA GLU A 12 -5.57 -2.08 -6.49
C GLU A 12 -4.61 -3.12 -7.13
N SER A 13 -4.26 -2.87 -8.38
CA SER A 13 -3.34 -3.70 -9.17
C SER A 13 -1.86 -3.39 -8.93
N TYR A 14 -1.53 -2.37 -8.12
CA TYR A 14 -0.15 -1.98 -7.86
C TYR A 14 0.64 -3.12 -7.20
N ARG A 15 1.81 -3.43 -7.75
CA ARG A 15 2.73 -4.49 -7.27
C ARG A 15 4.15 -3.95 -7.04
N GLY A 16 4.27 -2.65 -6.86
CA GLY A 16 5.52 -1.96 -6.61
C GLY A 16 6.14 -2.24 -5.25
N ASN A 17 7.26 -1.57 -4.99
CA ASN A 17 8.05 -1.73 -3.77
C ASN A 17 8.44 -0.37 -3.18
N VAL A 18 7.53 0.61 -3.27
CA VAL A 18 7.58 1.78 -2.39
C VAL A 18 7.43 1.27 -0.95
N SER A 19 7.96 2.01 0.02
CA SER A 19 8.00 1.59 1.42
C SER A 19 8.01 2.79 2.36
N GLU A 20 7.50 3.91 1.89
CA GLU A 20 7.48 5.18 2.60
C GLU A 20 6.15 5.89 2.33
N THR A 21 5.62 6.57 3.34
CA THR A 21 4.44 7.43 3.19
C THR A 21 4.79 8.76 2.53
N ASP A 22 3.80 9.51 2.06
CA ASP A 22 4.00 10.89 1.55
C ASP A 22 4.68 11.82 2.58
N GLU A 23 4.49 11.56 3.88
CA GLU A 23 5.13 12.31 4.97
C GLU A 23 6.54 11.80 5.33
N GLY A 24 7.03 10.72 4.71
CA GLY A 24 8.35 10.16 4.98
C GLY A 24 8.40 9.11 6.10
N ASP A 25 7.27 8.53 6.51
CA ASP A 25 7.27 7.43 7.49
C ASP A 25 7.54 6.07 6.83
N GLU A 26 8.39 5.27 7.46
CA GLU A 26 8.70 3.92 6.98
C GLU A 26 7.50 2.99 7.10
N CYS A 27 7.09 2.41 5.97
CA CYS A 27 6.04 1.42 5.90
C CYS A 27 6.44 0.10 6.58
N LEU A 28 5.48 -0.51 7.24
CA LEU A 28 5.56 -1.86 7.78
C LEU A 28 5.12 -2.86 6.72
N TYR A 29 5.79 -4.00 6.67
CA TYR A 29 5.26 -5.16 5.97
C TYR A 29 3.88 -5.54 6.51
N TRP A 30 2.93 -5.85 5.62
CA TRP A 30 1.57 -6.24 6.00
C TRP A 30 1.54 -7.45 6.93
N ASN A 31 2.49 -8.39 6.79
CA ASN A 31 2.62 -9.56 7.67
C ASN A 31 3.36 -9.27 9.00
N SER A 32 3.64 -8.01 9.32
CA SER A 32 4.31 -7.62 10.57
C SER A 32 3.48 -8.03 11.78
N HIS A 33 4.12 -8.71 12.74
CA HIS A 33 3.52 -9.04 14.04
C HIS A 33 2.95 -7.82 14.75
N PHE A 34 3.53 -6.64 14.54
CA PHE A 34 3.04 -5.40 15.15
C PHE A 34 1.65 -5.03 14.62
N ILE A 35 1.38 -5.19 13.33
CA ILE A 35 0.06 -4.96 12.74
C ILE A 35 -0.93 -5.99 13.27
N LEU A 36 -0.56 -7.28 13.26
CA LEU A 36 -1.42 -8.39 13.68
C LEU A 36 -1.91 -8.25 15.12
N ILE A 37 -1.05 -7.77 16.02
CA ILE A 37 -1.37 -7.62 17.45
C ILE A 37 -2.12 -6.31 17.71
N ASN A 38 -1.80 -5.23 16.99
CA ASN A 38 -2.31 -3.89 17.32
C ASN A 38 -3.57 -3.48 16.53
N ASN A 39 -3.79 -4.02 15.33
CA ASN A 39 -4.90 -3.59 14.49
C ASN A 39 -6.16 -4.46 14.63
N GLY A 40 -6.09 -5.53 15.43
CA GLY A 40 -7.20 -6.46 15.62
C GLY A 40 -7.73 -7.05 14.31
N ILE A 41 -6.93 -7.04 13.23
CA ILE A 41 -7.31 -7.58 11.92
C ILE A 41 -7.59 -9.07 12.13
N GLN A 42 -8.88 -9.37 12.27
CA GLN A 42 -9.40 -10.69 12.00
C GLN A 42 -9.21 -10.88 10.50
N ILE A 43 -8.04 -11.37 10.08
CA ILE A 43 -7.74 -11.61 8.66
C ILE A 43 -8.92 -12.42 8.11
N PRO A 44 -9.77 -11.84 7.25
CA PRO A 44 -10.89 -12.56 6.71
C PRO A 44 -10.32 -13.80 6.04
N LYS A 45 -10.84 -14.99 6.37
CA LYS A 45 -10.46 -16.26 5.72
C LYS A 45 -10.91 -16.31 4.24
N SER A 46 -11.22 -15.17 3.62
CA SER A 46 -11.44 -15.11 2.18
C SER A 46 -10.10 -15.31 1.49
N SER A 47 -10.11 -16.12 0.43
CA SER A 47 -8.91 -16.46 -0.34
C SER A 47 -8.23 -15.23 -0.94
N SER A 48 -8.98 -14.16 -1.22
CA SER A 48 -8.47 -12.90 -1.76
C SER A 48 -7.64 -12.13 -0.73
N PHE A 49 -8.14 -11.97 0.50
CA PHE A 49 -7.43 -11.24 1.55
C PHE A 49 -6.22 -12.01 2.08
N MET A 50 -6.30 -13.35 2.12
CA MET A 50 -5.15 -14.22 2.45
C MET A 50 -4.05 -14.16 1.38
N GLN A 51 -4.38 -14.20 0.08
CA GLN A 51 -3.38 -14.04 -1.00
C GLN A 51 -2.71 -12.67 -0.97
N MET A 52 -3.44 -11.65 -0.53
CA MET A 52 -2.95 -10.28 -0.39
C MET A 52 -1.94 -10.15 0.76
N PHE A 53 -2.18 -10.81 1.89
CA PHE A 53 -1.24 -10.93 3.02
C PHE A 53 0.00 -11.78 2.71
N PHE A 54 -0.10 -12.69 1.74
CA PHE A 54 1.04 -13.52 1.31
C PHE A 54 2.08 -12.74 0.50
N HIS A 55 1.71 -11.61 -0.10
CA HIS A 55 2.67 -10.73 -0.74
C HIS A 55 3.35 -9.85 0.32
N ILE A 56 4.64 -10.09 0.53
CA ILE A 56 5.52 -9.38 1.48
C ILE A 56 5.91 -8.02 0.90
N VAL A 57 4.92 -7.17 0.69
CA VAL A 57 5.08 -5.82 0.15
C VAL A 57 4.74 -4.80 1.21
N TYR A 58 4.93 -3.52 0.92
CA TYR A 58 4.65 -2.43 1.84
C TYR A 58 3.36 -1.69 1.47
N ASP A 59 3.11 -1.44 0.18
CA ASP A 59 1.97 -0.60 -0.24
C ASP A 59 0.90 -1.42 -0.95
N ARG A 60 -0.36 -1.18 -0.60
CA ARG A 60 -1.52 -1.78 -1.25
C ARG A 60 -2.70 -0.81 -1.22
N ASN A 61 -3.67 -1.07 -2.08
CA ASN A 61 -5.01 -0.52 -1.95
C ASN A 61 -6.00 -1.71 -1.91
N PRO A 62 -6.22 -2.34 -0.75
CA PRO A 62 -7.03 -3.55 -0.63
C PRO A 62 -8.54 -3.30 -0.54
N ASP A 63 -8.93 -2.07 -0.25
CA ASP A 63 -10.27 -1.66 0.14
C ASP A 63 -10.92 -0.69 -0.86
N GLY A 64 -10.24 -0.42 -1.98
CA GLY A 64 -10.73 0.47 -3.03
C GLY A 64 -10.67 1.95 -2.62
N ASP A 65 -9.68 2.31 -1.80
CA ASP A 65 -9.33 3.71 -1.51
C ASP A 65 -8.84 4.42 -2.80
N VAL A 66 -8.46 5.68 -2.70
CA VAL A 66 -8.10 6.50 -3.88
C VAL A 66 -6.69 6.23 -4.41
N MET A 67 -5.80 5.64 -3.60
CA MET A 67 -4.42 5.32 -3.97
C MET A 67 -3.80 4.27 -3.03
N PRO A 68 -2.62 3.71 -3.34
CA PRO A 68 -1.92 2.82 -2.43
C PRO A 68 -1.57 3.46 -1.09
N TRP A 69 -1.75 2.69 -0.03
CA TRP A 69 -1.46 3.07 1.35
C TRP A 69 -0.71 1.96 2.08
N CYS A 70 -0.09 2.31 3.21
CA CYS A 70 0.63 1.37 4.05
C CYS A 70 0.41 1.64 5.54
N PHE A 71 0.69 0.64 6.37
CA PHE A 71 0.78 0.84 7.82
C PHE A 71 2.17 1.33 8.20
N PHE A 72 2.27 2.24 9.17
CA PHE A 72 3.54 2.66 9.75
C PHE A 72 3.44 2.77 11.27
N ARG A 73 4.59 2.97 11.93
CA ARG A 73 4.68 2.98 13.39
C ARG A 73 5.32 4.27 13.91
N ARG A 74 4.55 5.06 14.65
CA ARG A 74 5.07 6.14 15.50
C ARG A 74 5.02 5.72 16.98
N GLY A 75 6.18 5.33 17.53
CA GLY A 75 6.31 4.93 18.93
C GLY A 75 5.62 3.59 19.24
N ARG A 76 4.48 3.60 19.95
CA ARG A 76 3.66 2.39 20.23
C ARG A 76 2.34 2.37 19.46
N LYS A 77 2.10 3.37 18.63
CA LYS A 77 0.88 3.49 17.83
C LYS A 77 1.09 2.87 16.46
N LEU A 78 0.10 2.12 16.02
CA LEU A 78 -0.03 1.72 14.64
C LEU A 78 -0.89 2.77 13.93
N LEU A 79 -0.41 3.24 12.79
CA LEU A 79 -1.05 4.25 11.95
C LEU A 79 -1.02 3.77 10.50
N TRP A 80 -1.75 4.44 9.62
CA TRP A 80 -1.73 4.23 8.18
C TRP A 80 -1.75 5.58 7.48
N ASP A 81 -1.13 5.66 6.30
CA ASP A 81 -1.16 6.82 5.43
C ASP A 81 -0.91 6.40 3.98
N HIS A 82 -1.15 7.31 3.06
CA HIS A 82 -0.86 7.16 1.64
C HIS A 82 0.64 7.05 1.39
N CYS A 83 0.98 6.21 0.42
CA CYS A 83 2.37 5.92 0.04
C CYS A 83 2.90 6.97 -0.93
N ASP A 84 4.20 7.26 -0.87
CA ASP A 84 4.91 8.12 -1.84
C ASP A 84 5.13 7.37 -3.16
N VAL A 85 4.02 7.09 -3.83
CA VAL A 85 3.94 6.48 -5.14
C VAL A 85 3.15 7.41 -6.04
N THR A 86 3.73 7.74 -7.19
CA THR A 86 3.06 8.57 -8.18
C THR A 86 2.06 7.76 -9.00
N GLU A 87 0.91 8.36 -9.29
CA GLU A 87 0.04 7.84 -10.35
C GLU A 87 0.82 7.84 -11.66
N ALA A 88 0.77 6.72 -12.38
CA ALA A 88 1.28 6.64 -13.72
C ALA A 88 0.54 7.71 -14.51
N ALA A 89 1.29 8.63 -15.12
CA ALA A 89 0.70 9.49 -16.12
C ALA A 89 0.15 8.57 -17.21
N ILE A 90 -1.16 8.29 -17.17
CA ILE A 90 -1.88 7.89 -18.36
C ILE A 90 -1.48 8.96 -19.33
N LEU A 91 -0.91 8.55 -20.47
CA LEU A 91 -0.73 9.43 -21.59
C LEU A 91 -2.10 10.08 -21.88
N GLN A 92 -2.41 11.23 -21.25
CA GLN A 92 -3.37 12.21 -21.73
C GLN A 92 -2.77 12.89 -22.96
N VAL A 93 -2.18 12.10 -23.85
CA VAL A 93 -2.07 12.45 -25.25
C VAL A 93 -3.37 11.99 -25.88
N TRP A 94 -4.43 12.73 -25.56
CA TRP A 94 -5.32 13.12 -26.65
C TRP A 94 -4.43 14.01 -27.53
N GLU A 95 -3.70 13.40 -28.47
CA GLU A 95 -3.19 14.15 -29.60
C GLU A 95 -4.42 14.81 -30.25
N VAL A 96 -4.39 16.15 -30.27
CA VAL A 96 -5.08 17.09 -31.17
C VAL A 96 -6.32 16.61 -31.93
#